data_AF-A0A7S3NZG8-F1
#
_entry.id   AF-A0A7S3NZG8-F1
#
_cell.length_a   1.000
_cell.length_b   1.000
_cell.length_c   1.000
_cell.angle_alpha   90.00
_cell.angle_beta   90.00
_cell.angle_gamma   90.00
#
_symmetry.space_group_name_H-M   'P 1'
#
loop_
_entity.id
_entity.type
_entity.pdbx_description
1 polymer ?
#
loop_
_entity_poly.entity_id
_entity_poly.type
_entity_poly.pdbx_seq_one_letter_code
_entity_poly.pdbx_strand_id
1 'polypeptide(L)'
;EASKARNIQLLEDFFKLYYLFMNDSLRGEINLPQIVVLGKQSCGKSSIIANIIGVDLMPSGEGTTTKACIRYQIHHENVENTYYIVQQNLRTEDPQAVRNEVERISNEAINEETRQRAEKHNSEEPLDKIIITEKEIVVDIYTKDKSALSCLDLPGMIQDVEDG
;
A
#
# COMPACT_ATOMS: atom_id res chain seq x y z
N GLU A 1 10.11 -29.67 2.36
CA GLU A 1 8.83 -29.59 3.11
C GLU A 1 9.01 -29.23 4.58
N ALA A 2 9.91 -29.88 5.34
CA ALA A 2 10.13 -29.57 6.77
C ALA A 2 10.47 -28.10 7.08
N SER A 3 11.25 -27.42 6.22
CA SER A 3 11.56 -25.99 6.39
C SER A 3 10.35 -25.08 6.19
N LYS A 4 9.40 -25.45 5.33
CA LYS A 4 8.19 -24.66 5.07
C LYS A 4 7.26 -24.73 6.29
N ALA A 5 7.05 -25.94 6.81
CA ALA A 5 6.25 -26.15 8.02
C ALA A 5 6.82 -25.39 9.23
N ARG A 6 8.14 -25.42 9.42
CA ARG A 6 8.82 -24.65 10.47
C ARG A 6 8.60 -23.14 10.33
N ASN A 7 8.73 -22.60 9.13
CA ASN A 7 8.53 -21.17 8.89
C ASN A 7 7.07 -20.73 9.13
N ILE A 8 6.10 -21.58 8.76
CA ILE A 8 4.69 -21.35 9.07
C ILE A 8 4.47 -21.33 10.58
N GLN A 9 5.03 -22.30 11.31
CA GLN A 9 4.90 -22.34 12.77
C GLN A 9 5.48 -21.10 13.46
N LEU A 10 6.64 -20.62 13.01
CA LEU A 10 7.26 -19.39 13.53
C LEU A 10 6.36 -18.16 13.32
N LEU A 11 5.71 -18.05 12.16
CA LEU A 11 4.76 -16.98 11.88
C LEU A 11 3.51 -17.08 12.77
N GLU A 12 2.95 -18.28 12.93
CA GLU A 12 1.81 -18.49 13.81
C GLU A 12 2.14 -18.11 15.26
N ASP A 13 3.30 -18.51 15.76
CA ASP A 13 3.72 -18.23 17.13
C ASP A 13 3.98 -16.73 17.34
N PHE A 14 4.57 -16.05 16.35
CA PHE A 14 4.71 -14.59 16.35
C PHE A 14 3.35 -13.90 16.45
N PHE A 15 2.37 -14.31 15.63
CA PHE A 15 1.05 -13.69 15.64
C PHE A 15 0.25 -13.98 16.91
N LYS A 16 0.34 -15.21 17.45
CA LYS A 16 -0.25 -15.53 18.77
C LYS A 16 0.29 -14.60 19.84
N LEU A 17 1.61 -14.44 19.89
CA LEU A 17 2.26 -13.56 20.86
C LEU A 17 1.84 -12.10 20.66
N TYR A 18 1.80 -11.63 19.41
CA TYR A 18 1.33 -10.29 19.07
C TYR A 18 -0.11 -10.03 19.56
N TYR A 19 -1.05 -10.94 19.28
CA TYR A 19 -2.44 -10.77 19.73
C TYR A 19 -2.59 -10.83 21.25
N LEU A 20 -1.76 -11.62 21.95
CA LEU A 20 -1.72 -11.58 23.41
C LEU A 20 -1.34 -10.19 23.91
N PHE A 21 -0.30 -9.59 23.34
CA PHE A 21 0.13 -8.23 23.71
C PHE A 21 -0.91 -7.15 23.39
N MET A 22 -1.63 -7.27 22.27
CA MET A 22 -2.69 -6.33 21.90
C MET A 22 -3.95 -6.44 22.77
N ASN A 23 -4.15 -7.53 23.50
CA ASN A 23 -5.29 -7.70 24.40
C ASN A 23 -4.98 -7.34 25.86
N ASP A 24 -3.71 -7.11 26.17
CA ASP A 24 -3.26 -6.77 27.52
C ASP A 24 -2.99 -5.27 27.68
N SER A 25 -2.57 -4.86 28.86
CA SER A 25 -2.20 -3.47 29.20
C SER A 25 -1.00 -2.93 28.40
N LEU A 26 -0.38 -3.77 27.57
CA LEU A 26 0.79 -3.48 26.74
C LEU A 26 0.42 -3.01 25.32
N ARG A 27 -0.85 -2.65 25.08
CA ARG A 27 -1.31 -2.02 23.84
C ARG A 27 -0.41 -0.83 23.48
N GLY A 28 0.28 -0.94 22.35
CA GLY A 28 1.16 0.10 21.82
C GLY A 28 2.66 -0.06 22.14
N GLU A 29 3.05 -1.06 22.93
CA GLU A 29 4.48 -1.33 23.19
C GLU A 29 5.15 -2.16 22.08
N ILE A 30 4.35 -2.87 21.28
CA ILE A 30 4.84 -3.75 20.21
C ILE A 30 4.22 -3.33 18.88
N ASN A 31 5.07 -2.75 18.03
CA ASN A 31 4.73 -2.42 16.66
C ASN A 31 4.91 -3.65 15.77
N LEU A 32 3.93 -3.95 14.91
CA LEU A 32 4.12 -4.94 13.87
C LEU A 32 5.23 -4.49 12.91
N PRO A 33 6.10 -5.40 12.45
CA PRO A 33 7.04 -5.08 11.40
C PRO A 33 6.26 -4.71 10.13
N GLN A 34 6.71 -3.63 9.49
CA GLN A 34 6.17 -3.19 8.22
C GLN A 34 7.02 -3.78 7.08
N ILE A 35 6.36 -4.36 6.08
CA ILE A 35 7.02 -4.79 4.85
C ILE A 35 7.03 -3.62 3.87
N VAL A 36 8.21 -3.13 3.54
CA VAL A 36 8.38 -2.08 2.53
C VAL A 36 8.89 -2.72 1.25
N VAL A 37 8.22 -2.48 0.13
CA VAL A 37 8.63 -3.02 -1.16
C VAL A 37 9.31 -1.92 -1.97
N LEU A 38 10.59 -2.13 -2.27
CA LEU A 38 11.44 -1.22 -3.05
C LEU A 38 11.95 -1.93 -4.30
N GLY A 39 12.12 -1.18 -5.38
CA GLY A 39 12.68 -1.72 -6.63
C GLY A 39 12.40 -0.87 -7.85
N LYS A 40 13.13 -1.15 -8.93
CA LYS A 40 12.98 -0.48 -10.23
C LYS A 40 11.52 -0.55 -10.71
N GLN A 41 11.10 0.43 -11.52
CA GLN A 41 9.79 0.39 -12.16
C GLN A 41 9.60 -0.94 -12.93
N SER A 42 8.39 -1.49 -12.91
CA SER A 42 8.03 -2.73 -13.63
C SER A 42 8.67 -4.05 -13.12
N CYS A 43 9.36 -4.07 -11.98
CA CYS A 43 9.95 -5.31 -11.43
C CYS A 43 8.97 -6.22 -10.67
N GLY A 44 7.65 -6.00 -10.77
CA GLY A 44 6.65 -6.86 -10.12
C GLY A 44 6.38 -6.58 -8.63
N LYS A 45 6.74 -5.38 -8.12
CA LYS A 45 6.47 -4.95 -6.73
C LYS A 45 5.00 -5.12 -6.34
N SER A 46 4.12 -4.55 -7.15
CA SER A 46 2.68 -4.59 -6.96
C SER A 46 2.14 -6.03 -6.97
N SER A 47 2.75 -6.93 -7.74
CA SER A 47 2.41 -8.36 -7.73
C SER A 47 2.82 -9.07 -6.44
N ILE A 48 3.95 -8.70 -5.83
CA ILE A 48 4.36 -9.22 -4.52
C ILE A 48 3.35 -8.77 -3.45
N ILE A 49 2.98 -7.50 -3.46
CA ILE A 49 2.01 -6.95 -2.52
C ILE A 49 0.62 -7.58 -2.72
N ALA A 50 0.16 -7.71 -3.96
CA ALA A 50 -1.09 -8.40 -4.28
C ALA A 50 -1.09 -9.85 -3.80
N ASN A 51 0.04 -10.57 -3.89
CA ASN A 51 0.17 -11.92 -3.34
C ASN A 51 0.08 -11.95 -1.80
N ILE A 52 0.71 -10.98 -1.11
CA ILE A 52 0.62 -10.85 0.35
C ILE A 52 -0.81 -10.54 0.77
N ILE A 53 -1.44 -9.57 0.13
CA ILE A 53 -2.82 -9.14 0.38
C ILE A 53 -3.84 -10.18 -0.09
N GLY A 54 -3.51 -11.02 -1.07
CA GLY A 54 -4.37 -12.08 -1.63
C GLY A 54 -5.47 -11.57 -2.55
N VAL A 55 -5.52 -10.26 -2.76
CA VAL A 55 -6.39 -9.59 -3.72
C VAL A 55 -5.59 -8.45 -4.33
N ASP A 56 -5.77 -8.25 -5.63
CA ASP A 56 -5.15 -7.12 -6.33
C ASP A 56 -5.93 -5.84 -6.02
N LEU A 57 -5.35 -4.92 -5.28
CA LEU A 57 -5.94 -3.62 -4.93
C LEU A 57 -5.17 -2.46 -5.57
N MET A 58 -4.36 -2.76 -6.57
CA MET A 58 -3.51 -1.79 -7.24
C MET A 58 -4.31 -1.05 -8.31
N PRO A 59 -4.04 0.24 -8.56
CA PRO A 59 -4.66 0.96 -9.66
C PRO A 59 -4.26 0.33 -11.01
N SER A 60 -5.22 0.18 -11.92
CA SER A 60 -5.02 -0.48 -13.23
C SER A 60 -4.85 0.56 -14.35
N GLY A 61 -3.66 0.71 -14.94
CA GLY A 61 -3.45 1.60 -16.09
C GLY A 61 -2.05 1.52 -16.72
N GLU A 62 -1.91 1.92 -17.99
CA GLU A 62 -0.60 2.17 -18.60
C GLU A 62 -0.13 3.58 -18.19
N GLY A 63 1.09 3.69 -17.66
CA GLY A 63 1.62 4.98 -17.15
C GLY A 63 1.21 5.34 -15.72
N THR A 64 0.44 4.47 -15.05
CA THR A 64 0.05 4.55 -13.62
C THR A 64 1.03 3.80 -12.70
N THR A 65 2.32 3.82 -13.02
CA THR A 65 3.36 3.50 -12.02
C THR A 65 2.98 4.19 -10.71
N THR A 66 3.04 3.48 -9.58
CA THR A 66 2.80 4.00 -8.23
C THR A 66 3.45 5.39 -8.11
N LYS A 67 2.69 6.47 -8.30
CA LYS A 67 3.16 7.86 -8.26
C LYS A 67 2.89 8.49 -6.89
N ALA A 68 2.03 7.84 -6.11
CA ALA A 68 1.78 8.09 -4.70
C ALA A 68 2.15 6.85 -3.90
N CYS A 69 2.65 7.02 -2.68
CA CYS A 69 2.89 5.89 -1.78
C CYS A 69 1.55 5.27 -1.34
N ILE A 70 1.43 3.94 -1.35
CA ILE A 70 0.23 3.24 -0.92
C ILE A 70 0.55 2.31 0.24
N ARG A 71 -0.06 2.54 1.39
CA ARG A 71 0.01 1.66 2.55
C ARG A 71 -1.20 0.77 2.62
N TYR A 72 -0.96 -0.53 2.63
CA TYR A 72 -1.98 -1.53 2.91
C TYR A 72 -1.83 -2.02 4.35
N GLN A 73 -2.89 -1.89 5.14
CA GLN A 73 -2.92 -2.33 6.53
C GLN A 73 -3.94 -3.45 6.70
N ILE A 74 -3.47 -4.66 6.97
CA ILE A 74 -4.32 -5.80 7.26
C ILE A 74 -4.59 -5.82 8.77
N HIS A 75 -5.86 -5.70 9.12
CA HIS A 75 -6.40 -5.84 10.47
C HIS A 75 -7.06 -7.22 10.57
N HIS A 76 -6.58 -8.02 11.51
CA HIS A 76 -7.19 -9.31 11.81
C HIS A 76 -8.35 -9.10 12.77
N GLU A 77 -9.56 -9.24 12.26
CA GLU A 77 -10.79 -9.07 13.04
C GLU A 77 -11.79 -10.18 12.71
N ASN A 78 -12.61 -10.54 13.69
CA ASN A 78 -13.66 -11.53 13.52
C ASN A 78 -14.87 -10.92 12.79
N VAL A 79 -14.70 -10.66 11.49
CA VAL A 79 -15.70 -10.09 10.59
C VAL A 79 -16.36 -11.18 9.74
N GLU A 80 -17.62 -10.97 9.35
CA GLU A 80 -18.33 -11.95 8.50
C GLU A 80 -17.66 -12.03 7.12
N ASN A 81 -17.52 -10.87 6.46
CA ASN A 81 -16.85 -10.68 5.18
C ASN A 81 -15.65 -9.74 5.31
N THR A 82 -14.65 -9.93 4.44
CA THR A 82 -13.54 -8.98 4.31
C THR A 82 -14.05 -7.66 3.75
N TYR A 83 -13.71 -6.55 4.40
CA TYR A 83 -14.05 -5.21 3.92
C TYR A 83 -12.85 -4.27 3.97
N TYR A 84 -12.95 -3.18 3.24
CA TYR A 84 -11.87 -2.22 3.01
C TYR A 84 -12.31 -0.82 3.43
N ILE A 85 -11.36 -0.03 3.94
CA ILE A 85 -11.51 1.40 4.15
C ILE A 85 -10.37 2.13 3.42
N VAL A 86 -10.70 3.09 2.55
CA VAL A 86 -9.70 3.90 1.82
C VAL A 86 -9.70 5.33 2.33
N GLN A 87 -8.57 5.80 2.85
CA GLN A 87 -8.38 7.15 3.43
C GLN A 87 -9.52 7.64 4.33
N GLN A 88 -10.21 6.73 5.04
CA GLN A 88 -11.39 7.02 5.87
C GLN A 88 -12.61 7.58 5.11
N ASN A 89 -12.61 7.59 3.78
CA ASN A 89 -13.66 8.18 2.95
C ASN A 89 -14.58 7.12 2.30
N LEU A 90 -14.01 5.96 1.92
CA LEU A 90 -14.75 4.87 1.31
C LEU A 90 -14.70 3.64 2.20
N ARG A 91 -15.86 3.04 2.52
CA ARG A 91 -15.99 1.71 3.12
C ARG A 91 -16.71 0.78 2.15
N THR A 92 -16.10 -0.33 1.77
CA THR A 92 -16.64 -1.25 0.74
C THR A 92 -16.18 -2.69 0.94
N GLU A 93 -16.93 -3.66 0.43
CA GLU A 93 -16.49 -5.06 0.30
C GLU A 93 -15.97 -5.36 -1.12
N ASP A 94 -16.13 -4.41 -2.06
CA ASP A 94 -15.74 -4.57 -3.46
C ASP A 94 -14.29 -4.11 -3.73
N PRO A 95 -13.38 -5.02 -4.12
CA PRO A 95 -12.02 -4.66 -4.51
C PRO A 95 -11.94 -3.68 -5.68
N GLN A 96 -12.90 -3.70 -6.62
CA GLN A 96 -12.86 -2.76 -7.75
C GLN A 96 -13.14 -1.33 -7.29
N ALA A 97 -14.08 -1.12 -6.38
CA ALA A 97 -14.31 0.18 -5.76
C ALA A 97 -13.06 0.71 -5.03
N VAL A 98 -12.30 -0.17 -4.36
CA VAL A 98 -11.00 0.19 -3.76
C VAL A 98 -10.01 0.68 -4.80
N ARG A 99 -9.83 -0.07 -5.90
CA ARG A 99 -8.92 0.30 -6.99
C ARG A 99 -9.25 1.67 -7.58
N ASN A 100 -10.53 1.90 -7.88
CA ASN A 100 -11.01 3.16 -8.44
C ASN A 100 -10.76 4.34 -7.49
N GLU A 101 -10.96 4.14 -6.18
CA GLU A 101 -10.77 5.19 -5.18
C GLU A 101 -9.29 5.51 -4.94
N VAL A 102 -8.43 4.49 -4.87
CA VAL A 102 -6.98 4.66 -4.80
C VAL A 102 -6.47 5.44 -6.02
N GLU A 103 -6.95 5.10 -7.22
CA GLU A 103 -6.61 5.81 -8.44
C GLU A 103 -7.08 7.27 -8.42
N ARG A 104 -8.32 7.52 -8.00
CA ARG A 104 -8.87 8.88 -7.87
C ARG A 104 -8.02 9.73 -6.92
N ILE A 105 -7.72 9.21 -5.73
CA ILE A 105 -6.91 9.92 -4.71
C ILE A 105 -5.50 10.19 -5.22
N SER A 106 -4.90 9.22 -5.92
CA SER A 106 -3.57 9.36 -6.52
C SER A 106 -3.56 10.46 -7.58
N ASN A 107 -4.54 10.47 -8.49
CA ASN A 107 -4.63 11.48 -9.54
C ASN A 107 -4.88 12.87 -8.97
N GLU A 108 -5.74 13.00 -7.94
CA GLU A 108 -5.94 14.27 -7.25
C GLU A 108 -4.67 14.81 -6.62
N ALA A 109 -3.87 13.94 -5.99
CA ALA A 109 -2.61 14.32 -5.37
C ALA A 109 -1.58 14.82 -6.40
N ILE A 110 -1.45 14.09 -7.52
CA ILE A 110 -0.56 14.46 -8.62
C ILE A 110 -0.98 15.80 -9.24
N ASN A 111 -2.28 16.01 -9.46
CA ASN A 111 -2.81 17.25 -10.03
C ASN A 111 -2.55 18.45 -9.11
N GLU A 112 -2.73 18.26 -7.80
CA GLU A 112 -2.45 19.32 -6.83
C GLU A 112 -0.96 19.68 -6.79
N GLU A 113 -0.06 18.70 -6.83
CA GLU A 113 1.39 18.96 -6.94
C GLU A 113 1.78 19.63 -8.25
N THR A 114 1.18 19.23 -9.36
CA THR A 114 1.37 19.88 -10.66
C THR A 114 1.04 21.37 -10.57
N ARG A 115 -0.11 21.68 -9.97
CA ARG A 115 -0.58 23.06 -9.80
C ARG A 115 0.37 23.87 -8.92
N GLN A 116 0.78 23.32 -7.78
CA GLN A 116 1.70 23.98 -6.85
C GLN A 116 3.07 24.27 -7.49
N ARG A 117 3.59 23.36 -8.32
CA ARG A 117 4.85 23.59 -9.05
C ARG A 117 4.70 24.67 -10.12
N ALA A 118 3.62 24.67 -10.88
CA ALA A 118 3.35 25.69 -11.90
C ALA A 118 3.26 27.10 -11.29
N GLU A 119 2.55 27.25 -10.17
CA GLU A 119 2.43 28.51 -9.43
C GLU A 119 3.79 29.00 -8.90
N LYS A 120 4.63 28.08 -8.41
CA LYS A 120 5.95 28.43 -7.86
C LYS A 120 6.96 28.84 -8.94
N HIS A 121 6.87 28.26 -10.14
CA HIS A 121 7.86 28.46 -11.20
C HIS A 121 7.44 29.49 -12.27
N ASN A 122 6.24 30.10 -12.18
CA ASN A 122 5.73 31.07 -13.16
C ASN A 122 5.79 30.57 -14.62
N SER A 123 5.80 29.25 -14.80
CA SER A 123 5.87 28.58 -16.09
C SER A 123 4.91 27.40 -16.07
N GLU A 124 4.21 27.18 -17.18
CA GLU A 124 3.61 25.89 -17.49
C GLU A 124 4.76 24.88 -17.68
N GLU A 125 5.22 24.25 -16.60
CA GLU A 125 6.20 23.17 -16.72
C GLU A 125 5.62 22.07 -17.63
N PRO A 126 6.43 21.44 -18.49
CA PRO A 126 5.93 20.42 -19.42
C PRO A 126 5.24 19.28 -18.67
N LEU A 127 4.09 18.83 -19.22
CA LEU A 127 3.34 17.63 -18.80
C LEU A 127 4.17 16.32 -18.84
N ASP A 128 5.39 16.38 -19.37
CA ASP A 128 6.23 15.23 -19.66
C ASP A 128 7.14 14.83 -18.47
N LYS A 129 7.25 15.66 -17.43
CA LYS A 129 7.99 15.28 -16.21
C LYS A 129 7.11 14.40 -15.32
N ILE A 130 7.63 13.24 -14.91
CA ILE A 130 6.96 12.36 -13.95
C ILE A 130 6.84 13.10 -12.60
N ILE A 131 5.61 13.37 -12.18
CA ILE A 131 5.30 13.94 -10.87
C ILE A 131 5.04 12.81 -9.89
N ILE A 132 5.79 12.81 -8.79
CA ILE A 132 5.68 11.89 -7.66
C ILE A 132 5.21 12.70 -6.47
N THR A 133 4.21 12.16 -5.76
CA THR A 133 3.66 12.77 -4.56
C THR A 133 4.13 12.12 -3.27
N GLU A 134 4.33 12.97 -2.25
CA GLU A 134 4.57 12.52 -0.87
C GLU A 134 3.28 12.08 -0.17
N LYS A 135 2.10 12.29 -0.79
CA LYS A 135 0.83 11.86 -0.21
C LYS A 135 0.80 10.34 -0.08
N GLU A 136 0.61 9.88 1.15
CA GLU A 136 0.37 8.48 1.46
C GLU A 136 -1.13 8.15 1.33
N ILE A 137 -1.45 7.12 0.55
CA ILE A 137 -2.80 6.56 0.42
C ILE A 137 -2.88 5.35 1.34
N VAL A 138 -3.77 5.39 2.33
CA VAL A 138 -3.96 4.29 3.27
C VAL A 138 -5.18 3.47 2.86
N VAL A 139 -4.99 2.16 2.75
CA VAL A 139 -6.02 1.15 2.53
C VAL A 139 -6.00 0.19 3.73
N ASP A 140 -7.01 0.30 4.59
CA ASP A 140 -7.25 -0.63 5.69
C ASP A 140 -8.07 -1.81 5.18
N ILE A 141 -7.64 -3.02 5.49
CA ILE A 141 -8.23 -4.29 5.08
C ILE A 141 -8.60 -5.04 6.36
N TYR A 142 -9.89 -5.23 6.61
CA TYR A 142 -10.38 -5.93 7.79
C TYR A 142 -10.82 -7.33 7.39
N THR A 143 -10.20 -8.36 7.95
CA THR A 143 -10.41 -9.75 7.55
C THR A 143 -10.16 -10.73 8.70
N LYS A 144 -10.84 -11.89 8.67
CA LYS A 144 -10.55 -13.02 9.57
C LYS A 144 -9.52 -14.00 8.99
N ASP A 145 -9.23 -13.90 7.69
CA ASP A 145 -8.51 -14.94 6.94
C ASP A 145 -6.98 -14.74 6.99
N LYS A 146 -6.53 -13.56 7.40
CA LYS A 146 -5.12 -13.16 7.40
C LYS A 146 -4.71 -12.57 8.73
N SER A 147 -3.45 -12.79 9.08
CA SER A 147 -2.83 -12.15 10.22
C SER A 147 -2.56 -10.68 9.95
N ALA A 148 -2.49 -9.89 11.03
CA ALA A 148 -2.33 -8.46 10.94
C ALA A 148 -0.94 -8.10 10.37
N LEU A 149 -0.89 -7.24 9.36
CA LEU A 149 0.36 -6.90 8.65
C LEU A 149 0.23 -5.56 7.95
N SER A 150 1.29 -4.76 7.95
CA SER A 150 1.36 -3.54 7.13
C SER A 150 2.36 -3.70 5.99
N CYS A 151 1.92 -3.36 4.78
CA CYS A 151 2.75 -3.31 3.58
C CYS A 151 2.77 -1.89 3.01
N LEU A 152 3.92 -1.42 2.58
CA LEU A 152 4.07 -0.13 1.92
C LEU A 152 4.57 -0.33 0.49
N ASP A 153 3.72 0.03 -0.47
CA ASP A 153 4.11 0.18 -1.87
C ASP A 153 4.66 1.59 -2.07
N LEU A 154 5.90 1.65 -2.57
CA LEU A 154 6.55 2.90 -2.89
C LEU A 154 6.67 3.07 -4.40
N PRO A 155 6.64 4.32 -4.89
CA PRO A 155 6.97 4.62 -6.27
C PRO A 155 8.24 3.91 -6.72
N GLY A 156 8.17 3.30 -7.91
CA GLY A 156 9.33 2.66 -8.50
C GLY A 156 10.44 3.69 -8.70
N MET A 157 11.67 3.36 -8.30
CA MET A 157 12.81 4.23 -8.57
C MET A 157 12.97 4.38 -10.09
N ILE A 158 12.90 5.62 -10.57
CA ILE A 158 13.21 5.98 -11.95
C ILE A 158 14.70 6.32 -11.95
N GLN A 159 15.45 5.64 -12.80
CA GLN A 159 16.84 5.97 -13.04
C GLN A 159 16.85 7.03 -14.15
N ASP A 160 17.32 8.24 -13.86
CA ASP A 160 17.58 9.22 -14.90
C ASP A 160 18.55 8.59 -15.90
N VAL A 161 18.11 8.46 -17.14
CA VAL A 161 19.02 8.19 -18.25
C VAL A 161 19.59 9.56 -18.57
N GLU A 162 20.84 9.82 -18.16
CA GLU A 162 21.58 10.96 -18.70
C GLU A 162 21.64 10.76 -20.22
N ASP A 163 20.90 11.58 -20.97
CA ASP A 163 21.04 11.67 -22.42
C ASP A 163 22.49 12.09 -22.72
N GLY A 164 23.24 11.19 -23.35
CA GLY A 164 24.62 11.42 -23.79
C GLY A 164 24.74 12.36 -24.98
#